data_AF-A0A8K0W2V1-F1
#
_entry.id   AF-A0A8K0W2V1-F1
#
_cell.length_a   1.000
_cell.length_b   1.000
_cell.length_c   1.000
_cell.angle_alpha   90.00
_cell.angle_beta   90.00
_cell.angle_gamma   90.00
#
_symmetry.space_group_name_H-M   'P 1'
#
loop_
_entity.id
_entity.type
_entity.pdbx_description
1 polymer ?
#
loop_
_entity_poly.entity_id
_entity_poly.type
_entity_poly.pdbx_seq_one_letter_code
_entity_poly.pdbx_strand_id
1 'polypeptide(L)'
;MTDESSKSALKRSRPEEKEDEASRKRREKWEDLLDIQDILSNPTPELTDEDIIKYHAQAFRDHIGIGREEEGSPVVLFFVELAPHSSRGGARCRHPTCVEVIKGGSYRIAVHPGDNVWKSAEYYHMRCFEDFVDFTQAPYLDRVQPCKLVNASLRGVSMSSILDGNYLLDGGAQRLVEEWKFSIGKLIDARDGVPIDPPNAAFDDLLHRAGSASYKPASIEGMTDHVQFLLAHSLAPIESDGVDDEEEWDLFAQHLGTLDDLGKLNEDFRLSDVLKKWKVSTFLARADDSRLTTKGKEAKGKLSPKAIRAYKRLASIHM
;
A
#
# COMPACT_ATOMS: atom_id res chain seq x y z
N MET A 1 32.28 -78.70 77.59
CA MET A 1 32.12 -77.47 78.38
C MET A 1 32.81 -76.35 77.61
N THR A 2 32.05 -75.30 77.30
CA THR A 2 32.43 -73.93 76.85
C THR A 2 33.28 -73.83 75.57
N ASP A 3 33.03 -72.93 74.60
CA ASP A 3 32.52 -71.57 74.74
C ASP A 3 31.96 -71.04 73.40
N GLU A 4 30.89 -70.25 73.49
CA GLU A 4 30.37 -69.40 72.42
C GLU A 4 31.22 -68.11 72.34
N SER A 5 31.50 -67.60 71.15
CA SER A 5 31.74 -66.16 71.00
C SER A 5 31.46 -65.66 69.59
N SER A 6 30.36 -64.93 69.48
CA SER A 6 29.91 -64.15 68.34
C SER A 6 30.85 -62.97 68.07
N LYS A 7 31.13 -62.66 66.80
CA LYS A 7 31.69 -61.35 66.39
C LYS A 7 30.81 -60.70 65.33
N SER A 8 30.35 -59.50 65.69
CA SER A 8 29.44 -58.62 64.98
C SER A 8 30.12 -57.92 63.79
N ALA A 9 29.35 -57.74 62.72
CA ALA A 9 29.73 -56.94 61.56
C ALA A 9 29.46 -55.45 61.84
N LEU A 10 30.51 -54.65 61.97
CA LEU A 10 30.42 -53.19 61.98
C LEU A 10 30.14 -52.66 60.56
N LYS A 11 28.91 -52.23 60.29
CA LYS A 11 28.58 -51.33 59.17
C LYS A 11 29.19 -49.95 59.45
N ARG A 12 30.25 -49.58 58.73
CA ARG A 12 30.73 -48.20 58.66
C ARG A 12 29.83 -47.39 57.72
N SER A 13 29.00 -46.51 58.28
CA SER A 13 28.28 -45.48 57.54
C SER A 13 29.26 -44.46 56.98
N ARG A 14 29.25 -44.27 55.65
CA ARG A 14 30.01 -43.26 54.93
C ARG A 14 29.47 -41.87 55.32
N PRO A 15 30.32 -40.89 55.67
CA PRO A 15 29.83 -39.55 56.01
C PRO A 15 29.20 -38.92 54.77
N GLU A 16 27.97 -38.41 54.91
CA GLU A 16 27.40 -37.48 53.95
C GLU A 16 28.24 -36.20 53.99
N GLU A 17 29.10 -36.01 52.99
CA GLU A 17 29.79 -34.75 52.75
C GLU A 17 28.71 -33.69 52.48
N LYS A 18 28.45 -32.85 53.49
CA LYS A 18 27.65 -31.65 53.29
C LYS A 18 28.43 -30.75 52.35
N GLU A 19 27.93 -30.63 51.13
CA GLU A 19 28.43 -29.70 50.14
C GLU A 19 28.44 -28.30 50.76
N ASP A 20 29.64 -27.73 50.92
CA ASP A 20 29.79 -26.39 51.48
C ASP A 20 29.10 -25.38 50.55
N GLU A 21 28.46 -24.37 51.14
CA GLU A 21 27.75 -23.28 50.48
C GLU A 21 28.60 -22.65 49.36
N ALA A 22 29.92 -22.60 49.55
CA ALA A 22 30.89 -22.12 48.56
C ALA A 22 30.99 -23.01 47.32
N SER A 23 30.83 -24.32 47.46
CA SER A 23 30.83 -25.28 46.36
C SER A 23 29.54 -25.19 45.56
N ARG A 24 28.39 -25.06 46.25
CA ARG A 24 27.09 -24.84 45.60
C ARG A 24 27.08 -23.56 44.77
N LYS A 25 27.53 -22.43 45.35
CA LYS A 25 27.61 -21.15 44.65
C LYS A 25 28.56 -21.16 43.45
N ARG A 26 29.64 -21.95 43.49
CA ARG A 26 30.51 -22.14 42.33
C ARG A 26 29.81 -22.94 41.24
N ARG A 27 29.06 -23.97 41.61
CA ARG A 27 28.33 -24.81 40.65
C ARG A 27 27.22 -24.03 39.94
N GLU A 28 26.43 -23.27 40.70
CA GLU A 28 25.41 -22.35 40.15
C GLU A 28 26.04 -21.33 39.20
N LYS A 29 27.17 -20.71 39.58
CA LYS A 29 27.91 -19.79 38.71
C LYS A 29 28.44 -20.46 37.44
N TRP A 30 28.85 -21.72 37.52
CA TRP A 30 29.33 -22.48 36.36
C TRP A 30 28.18 -22.93 35.45
N GLU A 31 27.03 -23.30 36.01
CA GLU A 31 25.79 -23.60 35.27
C GLU A 31 25.29 -22.33 34.54
N ASP A 32 25.27 -21.16 35.20
CA ASP A 32 24.96 -19.86 34.57
C ASP A 32 25.92 -19.53 33.41
N LEU A 33 27.22 -19.81 33.57
CA LEU A 33 28.20 -19.57 32.52
C LEU A 33 28.07 -20.53 31.34
N LEU A 34 27.65 -21.78 31.58
CA LEU A 34 27.39 -22.76 30.54
C LEU A 34 26.12 -22.42 29.76
N ASP A 35 25.07 -21.92 30.42
CA ASP A 35 23.86 -21.43 29.76
C ASP A 35 24.15 -20.21 28.88
N ILE A 36 25.00 -19.28 29.36
CA ILE A 36 25.46 -18.14 28.54
C ILE A 36 26.28 -18.65 27.34
N GLN A 37 27.12 -19.67 27.52
CA GLN A 37 27.92 -20.23 26.44
C GLN A 37 27.07 -20.99 25.41
N ASP A 38 25.99 -21.65 25.82
CA ASP A 38 25.04 -22.31 24.92
C ASP A 38 24.19 -21.29 24.13
N ILE A 39 23.81 -20.17 24.75
CA ILE A 39 23.19 -19.02 24.06
C ILE A 39 24.14 -18.39 23.04
N LEU A 40 25.43 -18.32 23.34
CA LEU A 40 26.45 -17.79 22.42
C LEU A 40 26.86 -18.80 21.32
N SER A 41 26.65 -20.10 21.56
CA SER A 41 27.01 -21.18 20.64
C SER A 41 25.86 -21.54 19.69
N ASN A 42 24.62 -21.23 20.05
CA ASN A 42 23.45 -21.32 19.18
C ASN A 42 23.12 -19.92 18.65
N PRO A 43 23.56 -19.55 17.43
CA PRO A 43 23.09 -18.30 16.83
C PRO A 43 21.57 -18.33 16.81
N THR A 44 20.94 -17.30 17.39
CA THR A 44 19.50 -17.06 17.19
C THR A 44 19.21 -17.29 15.71
N PRO A 45 18.23 -18.15 15.36
CA PRO A 45 17.95 -18.44 13.96
C PRO A 45 17.80 -17.11 13.22
N GLU A 46 18.56 -16.94 12.13
CA GLU A 46 18.48 -15.74 11.31
C GLU A 46 17.01 -15.56 10.93
N LEU A 47 16.42 -14.44 11.37
CA LEU A 47 15.04 -14.12 11.02
C LEU A 47 14.94 -14.06 9.51
N THR A 48 13.98 -14.80 8.95
CA THR A 48 13.74 -14.76 7.52
C THR A 48 13.14 -13.41 7.11
N ASP A 49 13.24 -13.06 5.83
CA ASP A 49 12.56 -11.87 5.29
C ASP A 49 11.06 -11.90 5.59
N GLU A 50 10.43 -13.07 5.58
CA GLU A 50 9.01 -13.26 5.91
C GLU A 50 8.72 -12.93 7.38
N ASP A 51 9.58 -13.37 8.30
CA ASP A 51 9.45 -13.05 9.73
C ASP A 51 9.59 -11.54 9.99
N ILE A 52 10.55 -10.91 9.30
CA ILE A 52 10.78 -9.46 9.40
C ILE A 52 9.56 -8.70 8.86
N ILE A 53 9.05 -9.07 7.69
CA ILE A 53 7.86 -8.44 7.09
C ILE A 53 6.67 -8.59 8.03
N LYS A 54 6.43 -9.79 8.59
CA LYS A 54 5.33 -10.05 9.51
C LYS A 54 5.42 -9.22 10.79
N TYR A 55 6.62 -9.11 11.38
CA TYR A 55 6.85 -8.28 12.56
C TYR A 55 6.53 -6.81 12.28
N HIS A 56 7.04 -6.27 11.17
CA HIS A 56 6.77 -4.89 10.79
C HIS A 56 5.30 -4.65 10.43
N ALA A 57 4.63 -5.61 9.77
CA ALA A 57 3.21 -5.51 9.43
C ALA A 57 2.33 -5.43 10.69
N GLN A 58 2.70 -6.17 11.74
CA GLN A 58 2.04 -6.07 13.04
C GLN A 58 2.25 -4.69 13.68
N ALA A 59 3.50 -4.20 13.74
CA ALA A 59 3.79 -2.87 14.28
C ALA A 59 3.05 -1.77 13.50
N PHE A 60 2.94 -1.91 12.18
CA PHE A 60 2.16 -0.99 11.35
C PHE A 60 0.66 -1.06 11.64
N ARG A 61 0.11 -2.27 11.80
CA ARG A 61 -1.29 -2.48 12.18
C ARG A 61 -1.62 -1.77 13.51
N ASP A 62 -0.70 -1.86 14.47
CA ASP A 62 -0.79 -1.14 15.75
C ASP A 62 -0.75 0.38 15.56
N HIS A 63 0.17 0.90 14.73
CA HIS A 63 0.28 2.34 14.42
C HIS A 63 -0.99 2.92 13.80
N ILE A 64 -1.63 2.19 12.88
CA ILE A 64 -2.87 2.66 12.22
C ILE A 64 -4.14 2.41 13.05
N GLY A 65 -4.00 1.85 14.26
CA GLY A 65 -5.07 1.65 15.23
C GLY A 65 -6.07 0.55 14.87
N ILE A 66 -5.74 -0.39 13.99
CA ILE A 66 -6.67 -1.50 13.70
C ILE A 66 -6.70 -2.45 14.90
N GLY A 67 -7.87 -2.57 15.54
CA GLY A 67 -8.09 -3.42 16.71
C GLY A 67 -7.93 -2.69 18.04
N ARG A 68 -7.82 -1.35 18.04
CA ARG A 68 -7.84 -0.52 19.25
C ARG A 68 -8.94 0.53 19.15
N GLU A 69 -9.75 0.64 20.19
CA GLU A 69 -10.75 1.71 20.36
C GLU A 69 -10.13 2.89 21.13
N GLU A 70 -8.99 3.40 20.65
CA GLU A 70 -8.38 4.59 21.28
C GLU A 70 -9.01 5.85 20.70
N GLU A 71 -9.96 6.43 21.44
CA GLU A 71 -10.53 7.74 21.13
C GLU A 71 -9.43 8.81 21.13
N GLY A 72 -9.32 9.56 20.02
CA GLY A 72 -8.47 10.76 19.92
C GLY A 72 -7.14 10.59 19.19
N SER A 73 -6.75 9.38 18.79
CA SER A 73 -5.56 9.20 17.93
C SER A 73 -5.82 9.74 16.51
N PRO A 74 -4.86 10.45 15.89
CA PRO A 74 -5.04 10.98 14.55
C PRO A 74 -5.19 9.84 13.54
N VAL A 75 -6.17 9.96 12.64
CA VAL A 75 -6.43 8.96 11.59
C VAL A 75 -5.24 8.89 10.64
N VAL A 76 -4.65 7.70 10.49
CA VAL A 76 -3.59 7.44 9.54
C VAL A 76 -4.17 7.14 8.16
N LEU A 77 -3.75 7.91 7.16
CA LEU A 77 -4.19 7.79 5.76
C LEU A 77 -3.02 7.38 4.85
N PHE A 78 -3.35 6.70 3.75
CA PHE A 78 -2.41 6.21 2.75
C PHE A 78 -2.60 7.01 1.47
N PHE A 79 -1.78 8.04 1.30
CA PHE A 79 -1.88 8.90 0.13
C PHE A 79 -1.14 8.31 -1.05
N VAL A 80 -1.85 8.09 -2.15
CA VAL A 80 -1.26 7.77 -3.46
C VAL A 80 -0.85 9.09 -4.09
N GLU A 81 0.45 9.27 -4.32
CA GLU A 81 1.02 10.55 -4.79
C GLU A 81 2.15 10.36 -5.81
N LEU A 82 2.46 11.41 -6.57
CA LEU A 82 3.67 11.46 -7.38
C LEU A 82 4.86 11.87 -6.51
N ALA A 83 5.93 11.08 -6.53
CA ALA A 83 7.17 11.46 -5.87
C ALA A 83 7.71 12.77 -6.50
N PRO A 84 8.02 13.81 -5.71
CA PRO A 84 8.59 15.05 -6.22
C PRO A 84 9.94 14.81 -6.88
N HIS A 85 10.31 15.64 -7.85
CA HIS A 85 11.67 15.65 -8.35
C HIS A 85 12.58 16.28 -7.28
N SER A 86 13.58 15.53 -6.84
CA SER A 86 14.52 16.00 -5.80
C SER A 86 15.95 15.87 -6.28
N SER A 87 16.74 16.91 -6.04
CA SER A 87 18.20 16.88 -6.22
C SER A 87 18.91 15.90 -5.27
N ARG A 88 18.23 15.44 -4.22
CA ARG A 88 18.76 14.51 -3.21
C ARG A 88 18.57 13.03 -3.56
N GLY A 89 18.17 12.72 -4.79
CA GLY A 89 18.09 11.34 -5.28
C GLY A 89 16.78 10.58 -4.99
N GLY A 90 15.84 11.17 -4.24
CA GLY A 90 14.52 10.59 -3.95
C GLY A 90 14.32 10.24 -2.47
N ALA A 91 13.23 9.55 -2.15
CA ALA A 91 12.92 9.10 -0.78
C ALA A 91 13.20 7.61 -0.62
N ARG A 92 13.78 7.19 0.52
CA ARG A 92 14.00 5.76 0.80
C ARG A 92 12.64 5.08 1.07
N CYS A 93 12.47 3.87 0.54
CA CYS A 93 11.34 3.02 0.90
C CYS A 93 11.41 2.59 2.37
N ARG A 94 10.27 2.55 3.05
CA ARG A 94 10.16 2.10 4.45
C ARG A 94 9.84 0.61 4.61
N HIS A 95 9.63 -0.11 3.52
CA HIS A 95 9.49 -1.56 3.56
C HIS A 95 10.80 -2.20 4.07
N PRO A 96 10.76 -3.15 5.03
CA PRO A 96 11.94 -3.58 5.76
C PRO A 96 13.01 -4.26 4.88
N THR A 97 12.60 -4.96 3.83
CA THR A 97 13.50 -5.64 2.90
C THR A 97 13.86 -4.78 1.67
N CYS A 98 13.26 -3.59 1.52
CA CYS A 98 13.51 -2.74 0.36
C CYS A 98 14.66 -1.77 0.60
N VAL A 99 15.72 -1.90 -0.19
CA VAL A 99 16.89 -1.00 -0.16
C VAL A 99 16.82 0.11 -1.21
N GLU A 100 15.83 0.06 -2.10
CA GLU A 100 15.71 0.97 -3.23
C GLU A 100 15.17 2.36 -2.85
N VAL A 101 15.52 3.33 -3.68
CA VAL A 101 15.02 4.71 -3.56
C VAL A 101 13.83 4.93 -4.48
N ILE A 102 12.81 5.63 -3.99
CA ILE A 102 11.65 6.06 -4.75
C ILE A 102 12.04 7.29 -5.56
N LYS A 103 12.19 7.10 -6.87
CA LYS A 103 12.60 8.14 -7.82
C LYS A 103 11.48 9.15 -8.07
N GLY A 104 11.85 10.41 -8.30
CA GLY A 104 10.92 11.46 -8.72
C GLY A 104 10.10 11.07 -9.95
N GLY A 105 8.84 11.53 -9.98
CA GLY A 105 7.85 11.18 -11.00
C GLY A 105 7.31 9.75 -10.90
N SER A 106 7.64 8.98 -9.85
CA SER A 106 7.06 7.66 -9.61
C SER A 106 5.86 7.76 -8.67
N TYR A 107 4.81 6.99 -8.94
CA TYR A 107 3.74 6.80 -7.96
C TYR A 107 4.29 6.12 -6.71
N ARG A 108 3.86 6.58 -5.55
CA ARG A 108 4.23 6.04 -4.24
C ARG A 108 3.08 6.15 -3.26
N ILE A 109 3.17 5.38 -2.17
CA ILE A 109 2.33 5.58 -1.00
C ILE A 109 3.07 6.46 0.00
N ALA A 110 2.37 7.45 0.53
CA ALA A 110 2.76 8.23 1.69
C ALA A 110 1.79 7.95 2.84
N VAL A 111 2.26 7.27 3.88
CA VAL A 111 1.51 7.05 5.12
C VAL A 111 1.63 8.30 5.98
N HIS A 112 0.51 8.94 6.31
CA HIS A 112 0.50 10.17 7.09
C HIS A 112 -0.64 10.18 8.14
N PRO A 113 -0.34 10.52 9.42
CA PRO A 113 1.01 10.65 9.97
C PRO A 113 1.79 9.32 9.98
N GLY A 114 3.11 9.38 9.86
CA GLY A 114 3.98 8.19 9.95
C GLY A 114 4.34 7.84 11.40
N ASP A 115 4.94 6.65 11.60
CA ASP A 115 5.35 6.17 12.93
C ASP A 115 6.76 6.67 13.32
N ASN A 116 6.95 7.97 13.25
CA ASN A 116 8.19 8.61 13.67
C ASN A 116 7.90 9.77 14.62
N VAL A 117 8.93 10.17 15.37
CA VAL A 117 8.86 11.23 16.39
C VAL A 117 8.26 12.53 15.84
N TRP A 118 8.53 12.84 14.57
CA TRP A 118 8.07 14.07 13.92
C TRP A 118 6.70 13.93 13.25
N LYS A 119 6.07 12.74 13.32
CA LYS A 119 4.82 12.38 12.62
C LYS A 119 4.86 12.73 11.12
N SER A 120 6.06 12.78 10.55
CA SER A 120 6.30 13.01 9.14
C SER A 120 5.85 11.82 8.32
N ALA A 121 5.51 12.02 7.05
CA ALA A 121 5.03 10.93 6.22
C ALA A 121 6.13 9.90 5.92
N GLU A 122 5.70 8.64 5.88
CA GLU A 122 6.54 7.50 5.53
C GLU A 122 6.25 7.03 4.13
N TYR A 123 7.32 6.76 3.37
CA TYR A 123 7.21 6.55 1.93
C TYR A 123 7.48 5.09 1.56
N TYR A 124 6.63 4.56 0.70
CA TYR A 124 6.72 3.20 0.20
C TYR A 124 6.58 3.20 -1.31
N HIS A 125 7.32 2.32 -2.00
CA HIS A 125 6.93 1.98 -3.37
C HIS A 125 5.54 1.34 -3.32
N MET A 126 4.70 1.60 -4.33
CA MET A 126 3.33 1.07 -4.37
C MET A 126 3.28 -0.44 -4.08
N ARG A 127 4.10 -1.21 -4.80
CA ARG A 127 4.15 -2.67 -4.67
C ARG A 127 4.63 -3.14 -3.30
N CYS A 128 5.68 -2.52 -2.76
CA CYS A 128 6.18 -2.86 -1.43
C CYS A 128 5.15 -2.57 -0.34
N PHE A 129 4.31 -1.54 -0.51
CA PHE A 129 3.23 -1.28 0.43
C PHE A 129 2.13 -2.35 0.34
N GLU A 130 1.77 -2.79 -0.87
CA GLU A 130 0.79 -3.87 -1.08
C GLU A 130 1.26 -5.23 -0.57
N ASP A 131 2.57 -5.47 -0.47
CA ASP A 131 3.10 -6.68 0.19
C ASP A 131 2.97 -6.60 1.73
N PHE A 132 2.66 -5.41 2.25
CA PHE A 132 2.64 -5.08 3.67
C PHE A 132 1.23 -4.89 4.24
N VAL A 133 0.25 -4.56 3.40
CA VAL A 133 -1.14 -4.31 3.78
C VAL A 133 -2.11 -5.15 2.95
N ASP A 134 -3.20 -5.56 3.59
CA ASP A 134 -4.25 -6.32 2.93
C ASP A 134 -5.43 -5.41 2.59
N PHE A 135 -5.47 -4.93 1.35
CA PHE A 135 -6.54 -4.08 0.84
C PHE A 135 -7.88 -4.81 0.64
N THR A 136 -7.94 -6.13 0.87
CA THR A 136 -9.21 -6.85 0.92
C THR A 136 -9.94 -6.65 2.25
N GLN A 137 -9.35 -5.94 3.21
CA GLN A 137 -10.02 -5.56 4.45
C GLN A 137 -10.36 -4.06 4.41
N ALA A 138 -11.62 -3.72 4.66
CA ALA A 138 -12.13 -2.34 4.64
C ALA A 138 -11.26 -1.35 5.43
N PRO A 139 -10.75 -1.67 6.64
CA PRO A 139 -9.92 -0.73 7.39
C PRO A 139 -8.66 -0.27 6.64
N TYR A 140 -8.02 -1.12 5.83
CA TYR A 140 -6.87 -0.67 5.03
C TYR A 140 -7.33 0.10 3.79
N LEU A 141 -8.36 -0.38 3.11
CA LEU A 141 -8.87 0.23 1.88
C LEU A 141 -9.40 1.66 2.11
N ASP A 142 -10.16 1.88 3.18
CA ASP A 142 -10.78 3.17 3.49
C ASP A 142 -9.76 4.28 3.68
N ARG A 143 -8.57 3.91 4.17
CA ARG A 143 -7.44 4.81 4.39
C ARG A 143 -6.74 5.22 3.10
N VAL A 144 -6.96 4.54 1.98
CA VAL A 144 -6.38 4.92 0.66
C VAL A 144 -7.02 6.21 0.17
N GLN A 145 -6.18 7.21 -0.14
CA GLN A 145 -6.59 8.52 -0.63
C GLN A 145 -5.76 8.91 -1.85
N PRO A 146 -6.35 9.21 -3.02
CA PRO A 146 -5.59 9.87 -4.08
C PRO A 146 -5.19 11.27 -3.61
N CYS A 147 -3.92 11.66 -3.77
CA CYS A 147 -3.48 13.00 -3.42
C CYS A 147 -3.92 14.01 -4.48
N LYS A 148 -4.83 14.90 -4.10
CA LYS A 148 -5.48 15.92 -4.93
C LYS A 148 -5.39 17.27 -4.21
N LEU A 149 -5.62 18.38 -4.92
CA LEU A 149 -5.58 19.72 -4.30
C LEU A 149 -6.46 19.78 -3.04
N VAL A 150 -7.68 19.22 -3.12
CA VAL A 150 -8.70 19.33 -2.06
C VAL A 150 -8.31 18.63 -0.75
N ASN A 151 -7.46 17.61 -0.80
CA ASN A 151 -7.05 16.82 0.37
C ASN A 151 -5.54 16.90 0.66
N ALA A 152 -4.77 17.67 -0.11
CA ALA A 152 -3.33 17.80 0.07
C ALA A 152 -2.95 18.44 1.43
N SER A 153 -3.84 19.25 2.02
CA SER A 153 -3.67 19.77 3.38
C SER A 153 -3.76 18.67 4.44
N LEU A 154 -4.67 17.70 4.28
CA LEU A 154 -4.76 16.51 5.15
C LEU A 154 -3.50 15.65 5.04
N ARG A 155 -2.86 15.66 3.86
CA ARG A 155 -1.56 15.03 3.64
C ARG A 155 -0.40 15.84 4.26
N GLY A 156 -0.61 17.04 4.78
CA GLY A 156 0.46 17.86 5.35
C GLY A 156 1.41 18.42 4.30
N VAL A 157 0.96 18.60 3.06
CA VAL A 157 1.74 19.25 1.98
C VAL A 157 1.37 20.73 1.94
N SER A 158 2.39 21.60 1.91
CA SER A 158 2.20 23.04 1.83
C SER A 158 1.67 23.49 0.47
N MET A 159 0.95 24.61 0.43
CA MET A 159 0.47 25.17 -0.84
C MET A 159 1.60 25.51 -1.80
N SER A 160 2.74 26.01 -1.30
CA SER A 160 3.93 26.21 -2.14
C SER A 160 4.39 24.92 -2.82
N SER A 161 4.40 23.80 -2.10
CA SER A 161 4.79 22.50 -2.66
C SER A 161 3.80 21.99 -3.70
N ILE A 162 2.51 22.28 -3.52
CA ILE A 162 1.43 21.90 -4.45
C ILE A 162 1.54 22.71 -5.75
N LEU A 163 1.78 24.03 -5.65
CA LEU A 163 1.90 24.91 -6.82
C LEU A 163 3.07 24.52 -7.73
N ASP A 164 4.11 23.89 -7.19
CA ASP A 164 5.20 23.30 -7.98
C ASP A 164 4.79 21.99 -8.69
N GLY A 165 3.52 21.58 -8.60
CA GLY A 165 2.97 20.35 -9.17
C GLY A 165 3.52 19.08 -8.53
N ASN A 166 4.24 19.23 -7.42
CA ASN A 166 4.80 18.10 -6.69
C ASN A 166 3.67 17.40 -5.90
N TYR A 167 3.78 16.08 -5.71
CA TYR A 167 2.85 15.25 -4.92
C TYR A 167 1.48 14.95 -5.55
N LEU A 168 0.85 15.88 -6.27
CA LEU A 168 -0.46 15.64 -6.84
C LEU A 168 -0.43 14.54 -7.91
N LEU A 169 -1.46 13.70 -7.94
CA LEU A 169 -1.64 12.74 -9.03
C LEU A 169 -2.12 13.46 -10.31
N ASP A 170 -1.74 12.93 -11.46
CA ASP A 170 -2.40 13.27 -12.72
C ASP A 170 -3.83 12.72 -12.77
N GLY A 171 -4.68 13.33 -13.60
CA GLY A 171 -6.11 13.04 -13.67
C GLY A 171 -6.45 11.57 -13.88
N GLY A 172 -5.77 10.89 -14.80
CA GLY A 172 -6.00 9.47 -15.07
C GLY A 172 -5.64 8.59 -13.88
N ALA A 173 -4.49 8.82 -13.24
CA ALA A 173 -4.12 8.12 -12.02
C ALA A 173 -5.13 8.37 -10.88
N GLN A 174 -5.63 9.60 -10.73
CA GLN A 174 -6.68 9.90 -9.75
C GLN A 174 -7.94 9.06 -9.99
N ARG A 175 -8.45 9.05 -11.23
CA ARG A 175 -9.64 8.28 -11.59
C ARG A 175 -9.44 6.78 -11.38
N LEU A 176 -8.27 6.25 -11.75
CA LEU A 176 -7.94 4.84 -11.57
C LEU A 176 -7.86 4.41 -10.11
N VAL A 177 -7.29 5.25 -9.23
CA VAL A 177 -7.23 4.96 -7.78
C VAL A 177 -8.64 4.95 -7.19
N GLU A 178 -9.47 5.91 -7.56
CA GLU A 178 -10.86 6.01 -7.06
C GLU A 178 -11.69 4.82 -7.51
N GLU A 179 -11.64 4.48 -8.80
CA GLU A 179 -12.41 3.38 -9.35
C GLU A 179 -11.93 2.02 -8.82
N TRP A 180 -10.62 1.83 -8.72
CA TRP A 180 -10.03 0.67 -8.08
C TRP A 180 -10.52 0.53 -6.64
N LYS A 181 -10.48 1.63 -5.85
CA LYS A 181 -10.94 1.62 -4.46
C LYS A 181 -12.43 1.29 -4.37
N PHE A 182 -13.25 1.93 -5.20
CA PHE A 182 -14.69 1.70 -5.24
C PHE A 182 -15.02 0.24 -5.58
N SER A 183 -14.37 -0.31 -6.60
CA SER A 183 -14.59 -1.69 -7.04
C SER A 183 -14.19 -2.71 -5.99
N ILE A 184 -13.02 -2.56 -5.34
CA ILE A 184 -12.62 -3.44 -4.24
C ILE A 184 -13.58 -3.30 -3.05
N GLY A 185 -14.02 -2.07 -2.74
CA GLY A 185 -15.00 -1.81 -1.68
C GLY A 185 -16.31 -2.55 -1.92
N LYS A 186 -16.87 -2.50 -3.14
CA LYS A 186 -18.07 -3.26 -3.50
C LYS A 186 -17.91 -4.76 -3.30
N LEU A 187 -16.74 -5.32 -3.63
CA LEU A 187 -16.48 -6.74 -3.44
C LEU A 187 -16.35 -7.10 -1.96
N ILE A 188 -15.77 -6.21 -1.14
CA ILE A 188 -15.74 -6.34 0.32
C ILE A 188 -17.15 -6.30 0.90
N ASP A 189 -17.96 -5.32 0.51
CA ASP A 189 -19.34 -5.18 0.98
C ASP A 189 -20.17 -6.42 0.60
N ALA A 190 -20.03 -6.90 -0.64
CA ALA A 190 -20.69 -8.12 -1.09
C ALA A 190 -20.24 -9.36 -0.29
N ARG A 191 -18.94 -9.50 0.01
CA ARG A 191 -18.41 -10.57 0.88
C ARG A 191 -18.97 -10.48 2.29
N ASP A 192 -19.07 -9.28 2.83
CA ASP A 192 -19.45 -9.03 4.23
C ASP A 192 -20.99 -8.89 4.40
N GLY A 193 -21.76 -9.01 3.31
CA GLY A 193 -23.22 -8.92 3.32
C GLY A 193 -23.75 -7.51 3.58
N VAL A 194 -22.94 -6.49 3.35
CA VAL A 194 -23.31 -5.07 3.50
C VAL A 194 -24.13 -4.66 2.28
N PRO A 195 -25.36 -4.13 2.46
CA PRO A 195 -26.14 -3.61 1.34
C PRO A 195 -25.41 -2.46 0.65
N ILE A 196 -25.27 -2.56 -0.67
CA ILE A 196 -24.72 -1.49 -1.50
C ILE A 196 -25.89 -0.63 -1.96
N ASP A 197 -26.00 0.56 -1.41
CA ASP A 197 -26.96 1.54 -1.92
C ASP A 197 -26.57 1.93 -3.35
N PRO A 198 -27.52 1.90 -4.30
CA PRO A 198 -27.21 2.30 -5.66
C PRO A 198 -26.80 3.77 -5.66
N PRO A 199 -25.69 4.13 -6.34
CA PRO A 199 -25.31 5.53 -6.47
C PRO A 199 -26.43 6.30 -7.18
N ASN A 200 -26.51 7.61 -6.90
CA ASN A 200 -27.35 8.49 -7.69
C ASN A 200 -26.98 8.33 -9.18
N ALA A 201 -27.95 7.97 -10.02
CA ALA A 201 -27.70 7.65 -11.43
C ALA A 201 -27.01 8.79 -12.20
N ALA A 202 -27.33 10.06 -11.90
CA ALA A 202 -26.67 11.19 -12.54
C ALA A 202 -25.20 11.34 -12.09
N PHE A 203 -24.91 11.03 -10.83
CA PHE A 203 -23.55 11.01 -10.31
C PHE A 203 -22.76 9.84 -10.88
N ASP A 204 -23.37 8.66 -10.97
CA ASP A 204 -22.78 7.47 -11.59
C ASP A 204 -22.46 7.69 -13.08
N ASP A 205 -23.41 8.23 -13.85
CA ASP A 205 -23.21 8.61 -15.25
C ASP A 205 -22.06 9.63 -15.39
N LEU A 206 -21.96 10.63 -14.50
CA LEU A 206 -20.83 11.58 -14.52
C LEU A 206 -19.49 10.89 -14.26
N LEU A 207 -19.44 9.91 -13.35
CA LEU A 207 -18.19 9.24 -12.98
C LEU A 207 -17.75 8.21 -14.03
N HIS A 208 -18.68 7.47 -14.65
CA HIS A 208 -18.33 6.34 -15.52
C HIS A 208 -18.58 6.61 -17.00
N ARG A 209 -19.46 7.54 -17.34
CA ARG A 209 -19.88 7.76 -18.74
C ARG A 209 -19.50 9.12 -19.29
N ALA A 210 -19.03 10.05 -18.46
CA ALA A 210 -18.56 11.33 -18.97
C ALA A 210 -17.54 11.16 -20.11
N GLY A 211 -17.74 11.94 -21.18
CA GLY A 211 -16.96 11.85 -22.42
C GLY A 211 -17.50 10.86 -23.46
N SER A 212 -18.47 10.01 -23.12
CA SER A 212 -19.19 9.18 -24.10
C SER A 212 -20.09 10.04 -25.00
N ALA A 213 -20.25 9.62 -26.25
CA ALA A 213 -21.24 10.10 -27.21
C ALA A 213 -22.66 10.09 -26.64
N SER A 214 -22.94 9.10 -25.79
CA SER A 214 -24.25 8.89 -25.18
C SER A 214 -24.46 9.66 -23.86
N TYR A 215 -23.43 10.30 -23.34
CA TYR A 215 -23.48 10.99 -22.05
C TYR A 215 -24.33 12.25 -22.11
N LYS A 216 -25.25 12.38 -21.15
CA LYS A 216 -26.12 13.54 -21.01
C LYS A 216 -25.82 14.23 -19.68
N PRO A 217 -25.23 15.45 -19.70
CA PRO A 217 -24.98 16.18 -18.46
C PRO A 217 -26.27 16.43 -17.67
N ALA A 218 -26.25 16.14 -16.39
CA ALA A 218 -27.33 16.41 -15.44
C ALA A 218 -26.78 17.14 -14.22
N SER A 219 -27.54 18.07 -13.64
CA SER A 219 -27.13 18.75 -12.41
C SER A 219 -27.15 17.78 -11.23
N ILE A 220 -26.11 17.83 -10.40
CA ILE A 220 -25.97 16.98 -9.22
C ILE A 220 -26.03 17.86 -7.98
N GLU A 221 -26.99 17.57 -7.11
CA GLU A 221 -27.20 18.33 -5.87
C GLU A 221 -25.95 18.31 -4.99
N GLY A 222 -25.55 19.48 -4.47
CA GLY A 222 -24.38 19.63 -3.60
C GLY A 222 -23.02 19.63 -4.31
N MET A 223 -22.96 19.39 -5.62
CA MET A 223 -21.73 19.49 -6.40
C MET A 223 -21.54 20.93 -6.92
N THR A 224 -20.32 21.44 -6.85
CA THR A 224 -20.00 22.74 -7.47
C THR A 224 -19.87 22.60 -8.98
N ASP A 225 -20.28 23.63 -9.72
CA ASP A 225 -20.17 23.67 -11.19
C ASP A 225 -18.74 23.41 -11.66
N HIS A 226 -17.74 23.87 -10.91
CA HIS A 226 -16.34 23.65 -11.23
C HIS A 226 -15.93 22.17 -11.15
N VAL A 227 -16.30 21.48 -10.07
CA VAL A 227 -16.01 20.03 -9.91
C VAL A 227 -16.76 19.24 -10.97
N GLN A 228 -18.03 19.58 -11.22
CA GLN A 228 -18.83 18.94 -12.25
C GLN A 228 -18.20 19.12 -13.64
N PHE A 229 -17.75 20.34 -13.96
CA PHE A 229 -17.06 20.63 -15.22
C PHE A 229 -15.78 19.82 -15.37
N LEU A 230 -14.96 19.72 -14.32
CA LEU A 230 -13.73 18.93 -14.33
C LEU A 230 -14.03 17.45 -14.60
N LEU A 231 -14.99 16.85 -13.90
CA LEU A 231 -15.37 15.45 -14.08
C LEU A 231 -15.98 15.19 -15.46
N ALA A 232 -16.81 16.10 -15.96
CA ALA A 232 -17.47 15.94 -17.25
C ALA A 232 -16.53 16.09 -18.45
N HIS A 233 -15.38 16.76 -18.31
CA HIS A 233 -14.50 17.11 -19.43
C HIS A 233 -13.04 16.71 -19.20
N SER A 234 -12.38 17.36 -18.24
CA SER A 234 -10.94 17.18 -18.01
C SER A 234 -10.60 15.78 -17.49
N LEU A 235 -11.47 15.23 -16.64
CA LEU A 235 -11.32 13.94 -15.98
C LEU A 235 -12.30 12.88 -16.49
N ALA A 236 -13.01 13.17 -17.59
CA ALA A 236 -13.91 12.24 -18.24
C ALA A 236 -13.19 10.91 -18.54
N PRO A 237 -13.70 9.76 -18.07
CA PRO A 237 -13.04 8.46 -18.27
C PRO A 237 -13.10 7.99 -19.73
N ILE A 238 -14.09 8.45 -20.48
CA ILE A 238 -14.30 8.06 -21.87
C ILE A 238 -13.80 9.17 -22.79
N GLU A 239 -13.24 8.76 -23.92
CA GLU A 239 -12.93 9.64 -25.05
C GLU A 239 -13.75 9.16 -26.25
N SER A 240 -14.39 10.12 -26.93
CA SER A 240 -15.25 9.89 -28.09
C SER A 240 -14.92 10.91 -29.20
N ASP A 241 -15.24 10.56 -30.44
CA ASP A 241 -15.14 11.44 -31.61
C ASP A 241 -16.46 12.21 -31.90
N GLY A 242 -17.54 11.99 -31.12
CA GLY A 242 -18.79 12.75 -31.23
C GLY A 242 -20.05 11.91 -31.05
N VAL A 243 -21.21 12.50 -31.37
CA VAL A 243 -22.56 11.99 -31.06
C VAL A 243 -22.89 10.62 -31.67
N ASP A 244 -22.18 10.21 -32.72
CA ASP A 244 -22.41 8.96 -33.44
C ASP A 244 -21.20 7.99 -33.34
N ASP A 245 -20.33 8.19 -32.34
CA ASP A 245 -19.15 7.35 -32.17
C ASP A 245 -19.50 6.00 -31.52
N GLU A 246 -19.32 4.92 -32.27
CA GLU A 246 -19.55 3.55 -31.80
C GLU A 246 -18.29 2.89 -31.21
N GLU A 247 -17.10 3.50 -31.39
CA GLU A 247 -15.81 2.92 -30.98
C GLU A 247 -15.12 3.77 -29.91
N GLU A 248 -15.78 3.97 -28.78
CA GLU A 248 -15.28 4.78 -27.69
C GLU A 248 -14.04 4.17 -27.01
N TRP A 249 -13.17 5.04 -26.48
CA TRP A 249 -12.05 4.61 -25.64
C TRP A 249 -12.39 4.85 -24.17
N ASP A 250 -12.23 3.84 -23.32
CA ASP A 250 -12.60 3.88 -21.90
C ASP A 250 -11.38 3.62 -21.00
N LEU A 251 -11.07 4.56 -20.11
CA LEU A 251 -9.97 4.46 -19.15
C LEU A 251 -10.03 3.19 -18.28
N PHE A 252 -11.20 2.88 -17.73
CA PHE A 252 -11.40 1.79 -16.78
C PHE A 252 -11.36 0.45 -17.50
N ALA A 253 -12.04 0.31 -18.65
CA ALA A 253 -11.95 -0.90 -19.45
C ALA A 253 -10.51 -1.24 -19.84
N GLN A 254 -9.70 -0.21 -20.13
CA GLN A 254 -8.31 -0.39 -20.57
C GLN A 254 -7.35 -0.74 -19.45
N HIS A 255 -7.59 -0.28 -18.22
CA HIS A 255 -6.62 -0.41 -17.12
C HIS A 255 -7.08 -1.30 -15.96
N LEU A 256 -8.38 -1.38 -15.74
CA LEU A 256 -9.00 -2.14 -14.66
C LEU A 256 -9.70 -3.40 -15.20
N GLY A 257 -10.30 -3.34 -16.39
CA GLY A 257 -11.10 -4.46 -16.90
C GLY A 257 -12.34 -4.71 -16.04
N THR A 258 -12.96 -5.89 -16.17
CA THR A 258 -14.20 -6.23 -15.47
C THR A 258 -13.92 -6.77 -14.07
N LEU A 259 -14.48 -6.12 -13.05
CA LEU A 259 -14.25 -6.40 -11.63
C LEU A 259 -15.41 -7.09 -10.91
N ASP A 260 -16.31 -7.73 -11.66
CA ASP A 260 -17.58 -8.24 -11.11
C ASP A 260 -17.47 -9.62 -10.44
N ASP A 261 -16.26 -10.16 -10.24
CA ASP A 261 -16.05 -11.52 -9.71
C ASP A 261 -15.32 -11.50 -8.38
N LEU A 262 -15.98 -12.01 -7.33
CA LEU A 262 -15.42 -12.21 -5.98
C LEU A 262 -14.15 -13.07 -5.99
N GLY A 263 -13.98 -13.96 -6.96
CA GLY A 263 -12.77 -14.76 -7.13
C GLY A 263 -11.52 -13.91 -7.40
N LYS A 264 -11.68 -12.66 -7.84
CA LYS A 264 -10.56 -11.74 -8.16
C LYS A 264 -10.02 -10.99 -6.93
N LEU A 265 -10.66 -11.11 -5.77
CA LEU A 265 -10.24 -10.40 -4.55
C LEU A 265 -8.81 -10.77 -4.11
N ASN A 266 -8.34 -11.98 -4.42
CA ASN A 266 -7.15 -12.55 -3.79
C ASN A 266 -5.85 -12.48 -4.61
N GLU A 267 -5.86 -12.33 -5.94
CA GLU A 267 -4.61 -12.52 -6.72
C GLU A 267 -4.33 -11.51 -7.85
N ASP A 268 -5.33 -10.86 -8.46
CA ASP A 268 -5.11 -10.20 -9.77
C ASP A 268 -5.22 -8.66 -9.79
N PHE A 269 -5.47 -8.01 -8.65
CA PHE A 269 -5.90 -6.60 -8.66
C PHE A 269 -5.10 -5.62 -7.82
N ARG A 270 -3.77 -5.66 -7.99
CA ARG A 270 -2.85 -4.70 -7.38
C ARG A 270 -2.96 -3.33 -8.04
N LEU A 271 -3.18 -2.30 -7.24
CA LEU A 271 -3.17 -0.90 -7.68
C LEU A 271 -1.81 -0.52 -8.28
N SER A 272 -0.71 -1.10 -7.77
CA SER A 272 0.62 -0.86 -8.33
C SER A 272 0.75 -1.25 -9.80
N ASP A 273 0.09 -2.34 -10.23
CA ASP A 273 0.11 -2.80 -11.62
C ASP A 273 -0.77 -1.91 -12.51
N VAL A 274 -1.94 -1.51 -12.03
CA VAL A 274 -2.83 -0.53 -12.69
C VAL A 274 -2.07 0.76 -13.00
N LEU A 275 -1.43 1.35 -11.98
CA LEU A 275 -0.71 2.61 -12.11
C LEU A 275 0.59 2.46 -12.93
N LYS A 276 1.24 1.29 -12.90
CA LYS A 276 2.38 0.99 -13.76
C LYS A 276 1.96 0.93 -15.23
N LYS A 277 0.85 0.26 -15.54
CA LYS A 277 0.28 0.20 -16.89
C LYS A 277 -0.10 1.61 -17.37
N TRP A 278 -0.78 2.39 -16.53
CA TRP A 278 -1.10 3.79 -16.80
C TRP A 278 0.14 4.62 -17.12
N LYS A 279 1.18 4.55 -16.30
CA LYS A 279 2.44 5.29 -16.52
C LYS A 279 3.08 4.95 -17.86
N VAL A 280 3.10 3.68 -18.23
CA VAL A 280 3.64 3.23 -19.52
C VAL A 280 2.82 3.77 -20.68
N SER A 281 1.49 3.63 -20.64
CA SER A 281 0.61 4.14 -21.70
C SER A 281 0.75 5.65 -21.89
N THR A 282 0.76 6.40 -20.80
CA THR A 282 0.94 7.86 -20.81
C THR A 282 2.31 8.26 -21.36
N PHE A 283 3.38 7.53 -21.00
CA PHE A 283 4.70 7.77 -21.57
C PHE A 283 4.70 7.53 -23.09
N LEU A 284 4.13 6.42 -23.56
CA LEU A 284 4.06 6.10 -25.00
C LEU A 284 3.25 7.15 -25.78
N ALA A 285 2.11 7.58 -25.25
CA ALA A 285 1.26 8.59 -25.89
C ALA A 285 1.94 9.97 -26.01
N ARG A 286 2.84 10.31 -25.09
CA ARG A 286 3.50 11.63 -25.01
C ARG A 286 4.91 11.65 -25.62
N ALA A 287 5.60 10.51 -25.67
CA ALA A 287 6.97 10.46 -26.13
C ALA A 287 7.07 10.70 -27.65
N ASP A 288 8.04 11.51 -28.05
CA ASP A 288 8.47 11.60 -29.44
C ASP A 288 9.08 10.27 -29.90
N ASP A 289 8.91 9.93 -31.17
CA ASP A 289 9.41 8.66 -31.72
C ASP A 289 10.94 8.55 -31.60
N SER A 290 11.67 9.67 -31.58
CA SER A 290 13.12 9.68 -31.36
C SER A 290 13.53 9.18 -29.97
N ARG A 291 12.63 9.26 -28.98
CA ARG A 291 12.86 8.83 -27.59
C ARG A 291 12.42 7.38 -27.35
N LEU A 292 11.82 6.74 -28.35
CA LEU A 292 11.30 5.38 -28.24
C LEU A 292 12.24 4.38 -28.92
N THR A 293 12.42 3.24 -28.25
CA THR A 293 13.03 2.05 -28.85
C THR A 293 12.12 1.51 -29.96
N THR A 294 12.61 0.59 -30.80
CA THR A 294 11.79 -0.08 -31.82
C THR A 294 10.52 -0.70 -31.22
N LYS A 295 10.67 -1.44 -30.10
CA LYS A 295 9.52 -1.99 -29.34
C LYS A 295 8.58 -0.91 -28.82
N GLY A 296 9.11 0.23 -28.39
CA GLY A 296 8.32 1.37 -27.93
C GLY A 296 7.51 2.00 -29.07
N LYS A 297 8.09 2.15 -30.26
CA LYS A 297 7.40 2.65 -31.46
C LYS A 297 6.28 1.70 -31.90
N GLU A 298 6.55 0.40 -31.92
CA GLU A 298 5.55 -0.63 -32.20
C GLU A 298 4.40 -0.59 -31.18
N ALA A 299 4.71 -0.50 -29.89
CA ALA A 299 3.69 -0.40 -28.84
C ALA A 299 2.87 0.89 -28.98
N LYS A 300 3.50 2.03 -29.27
CA LYS A 300 2.81 3.29 -29.55
C LYS A 300 1.93 3.21 -30.80
N GLY A 301 2.38 2.52 -31.84
CA GLY A 301 1.61 2.31 -33.08
C GLY A 301 0.33 1.49 -32.87
N LYS A 302 0.19 0.79 -31.75
CA LYS A 302 -1.05 0.10 -31.35
C LYS A 302 -2.04 1.01 -30.63
N LEU A 303 -1.63 2.21 -30.22
CA LEU A 303 -2.54 3.19 -29.60
C LEU A 303 -3.36 3.88 -30.68
N SER A 304 -4.68 3.86 -30.55
CA SER A 304 -5.55 4.63 -31.43
C SER A 304 -5.34 6.14 -31.22
N PRO A 305 -5.65 6.99 -32.23
CA PRO A 305 -5.61 8.44 -32.06
C PRO A 305 -6.43 8.92 -30.86
N LYS A 306 -7.59 8.29 -30.64
CA LYS A 306 -8.49 8.53 -29.50
C LYS A 306 -7.80 8.23 -28.17
N ALA A 307 -7.18 7.06 -28.03
CA ALA A 307 -6.39 6.70 -26.85
C ALA A 307 -5.27 7.73 -26.60
N ILE A 308 -4.54 8.16 -27.63
CA ILE A 308 -3.48 9.16 -27.50
C ILE A 308 -4.02 10.50 -26.97
N ARG A 309 -5.18 10.97 -27.46
CA ARG A 309 -5.82 12.20 -26.94
C ARG A 309 -6.22 12.03 -25.48
N ALA A 310 -6.88 10.92 -25.14
CA ALA A 310 -7.32 10.62 -23.78
C ALA A 310 -6.13 10.58 -22.81
N TYR A 311 -5.07 9.83 -23.13
CA TYR A 311 -3.86 9.77 -22.31
C TYR A 311 -3.20 11.14 -22.12
N LYS A 312 -3.15 11.98 -23.17
CA LYS A 312 -2.59 13.34 -23.05
C LYS A 312 -3.43 14.23 -22.14
N ARG A 313 -4.77 14.20 -22.28
CA ARG A 313 -5.71 14.96 -21.46
C ARG A 313 -5.58 14.55 -19.99
N LEU A 314 -5.76 13.26 -19.72
CA LEU A 314 -5.78 12.68 -18.38
C LEU A 314 -4.40 12.69 -17.69
N ALA A 315 -3.30 12.81 -18.42
CA ALA A 315 -1.95 12.95 -17.83
C ALA A 315 -1.66 14.35 -17.28
N SER A 316 -2.64 15.25 -17.28
CA SER A 316 -2.54 16.58 -16.70
C SER A 316 -2.79 16.53 -15.19
N ILE A 317 -2.05 17.32 -14.43
CA ILE A 317 -2.32 17.56 -13.02
C ILE A 317 -3.27 18.75 -12.94
N HIS A 318 -4.42 18.55 -12.31
CA HIS A 318 -5.41 19.60 -12.10
C HIS A 318 -5.19 20.22 -10.73
N MET A 319 -4.88 21.52 -10.74
CA MET A 319 -4.85 22.40 -9.57
C MET A 319 -6.18 23.12 -9.49
#